data_AF-A0A443QTX2-F1
#
_entry.id   AF-A0A443QTX2-F1
#
_cell.length_a   1.000
_cell.length_b   1.000
_cell.length_c   1.000
_cell.angle_alpha   90.00
_cell.angle_beta   90.00
_cell.angle_gamma   90.00
#
_symmetry.space_group_name_H-M   'P 1'
#
loop_
_entity.id
_entity.type
_entity.pdbx_description
1 polymer ?
#
loop_
_entity_poly.entity_id
_entity_poly.type
_entity_poly.pdbx_seq_one_letter_code
_entity_poly.pdbx_strand_id
1 'polypeptide(L)'
;MMRCARRTVQKWVQRWEEENTIQRKKNPGSDRPALIDIVTEANIHASVESDPRLRPSQIVASLKLICSKWTVQRCLKGIGFKYLSALPKPDISEDQKAIWLAWCLARQDWTIDKWSKVVFTDEKTFQSFSTGNVKVWRKKGDVNNSKAMDRLNSKLYLEILNKILPSIDGQYPDEIYTFQQDNCPVHTAKVIKNYFVLREVEVLEWPSYSPDLNIIENLWGILAQIVNFIIESLGKPKNKNDLFMLVDSAWEIAYNKDYISTLYESLPRIMKLVIENGGDSIKY
;
A
#
# COMPACT_ATOMS: atom_id res chain seq x y z
N MET A 1 55.16 -31.12 16.58
CA MET A 1 54.65 -31.57 17.90
C MET A 1 53.19 -31.15 18.01
N MET A 2 52.22 -32.07 17.88
CA MET A 2 50.79 -31.74 17.98
C MET A 2 50.45 -31.35 19.42
N ARG A 3 49.98 -30.12 19.64
CA ARG A 3 49.50 -29.63 20.94
C ARG A 3 48.09 -30.15 21.21
N CYS A 4 47.95 -31.42 21.54
CA CYS A 4 46.69 -31.96 22.03
C CYS A 4 46.93 -32.90 23.22
N ALA A 5 46.05 -32.82 24.22
CA ALA A 5 46.17 -33.65 25.41
C ALA A 5 45.98 -35.13 25.04
N ARG A 6 46.83 -36.02 25.59
CA ARG A 6 46.78 -37.48 25.37
C ARG A 6 45.37 -38.07 25.58
N ARG A 7 44.64 -37.54 26.57
CA ARG A 7 43.25 -37.93 26.88
C ARG A 7 42.27 -37.63 25.74
N THR A 8 42.51 -36.57 24.98
CA THR A 8 41.68 -36.23 23.81
C THR A 8 41.93 -37.22 22.67
N VAL A 9 43.18 -37.58 22.42
CA VAL A 9 43.55 -38.58 21.41
C VAL A 9 42.92 -39.93 21.74
N GLN A 10 43.04 -40.39 22.98
CA GLN A 10 42.45 -41.66 23.44
C GLN A 10 40.92 -41.69 23.26
N LYS A 11 40.23 -40.60 23.61
CA LYS A 11 38.78 -40.49 23.39
C LYS A 11 38.38 -40.62 21.91
N TRP A 12 39.15 -40.06 20.99
CA TRP A 12 38.86 -40.14 19.56
C TRP A 12 39.18 -41.52 18.97
N VAL A 13 40.25 -42.18 19.45
CA VAL A 13 40.61 -43.54 19.04
C VAL A 13 39.56 -44.54 19.48
N GLN A 14 39.18 -44.54 20.77
CA GLN A 14 38.13 -45.43 21.29
C GLN A 14 36.81 -45.24 20.52
N ARG A 15 36.46 -44.00 20.21
CA ARG A 15 35.24 -43.69 19.47
C ARG A 15 35.29 -44.14 18.01
N TRP A 16 36.46 -44.09 17.38
CA TRP A 16 36.64 -44.65 16.04
C TRP A 16 36.46 -46.17 16.06
N GLU A 17 37.00 -46.84 17.08
CA GLU A 17 36.85 -48.29 17.25
C GLU A 17 35.39 -48.71 17.50
N GLU A 18 34.62 -47.90 18.25
CA GLU A 18 33.23 -48.20 18.62
C GLU A 18 32.18 -47.76 17.58
N GLU A 19 32.32 -46.56 17.00
CA GLU A 19 31.30 -45.92 16.17
C GLU A 19 31.73 -45.77 14.68
N ASN A 20 32.98 -46.13 14.34
CA ASN A 20 33.59 -46.00 13.00
C ASN A 20 33.35 -44.63 12.32
N THR A 21 33.36 -43.56 13.13
CA THR A 21 33.08 -42.19 12.66
C THR A 21 34.02 -41.17 13.28
N ILE A 22 34.43 -40.20 12.47
CA ILE A 22 35.17 -39.00 12.91
C ILE A 22 34.23 -37.81 13.15
N GLN A 23 32.91 -37.99 13.03
CA GLN A 23 31.97 -36.90 13.22
C GLN A 23 31.79 -36.55 14.70
N ARG A 24 31.74 -35.24 14.97
CA ARG A 24 31.51 -34.71 16.32
C ARG A 24 30.08 -35.05 16.77
N LYS A 25 29.91 -35.69 17.93
CA LYS A 25 28.60 -35.95 18.53
C LYS A 25 28.01 -34.60 18.99
N LYS A 26 26.79 -34.27 18.57
CA LYS A 26 26.01 -33.20 19.24
C LYS A 26 25.56 -33.75 20.59
N ASN A 27 25.88 -33.04 21.67
CA ASN A 27 25.41 -33.43 22.99
C ASN A 27 23.90 -33.15 23.09
N PRO A 28 23.09 -34.08 23.62
CA PRO A 28 21.70 -33.78 23.96
C PRO A 28 21.69 -32.62 24.97
N GLY A 29 21.06 -31.50 24.63
CA GLY A 29 21.06 -30.27 25.44
C GLY A 29 22.05 -29.18 25.03
N SER A 30 22.76 -29.32 23.89
CA SER A 30 23.57 -28.21 23.35
C SER A 30 22.76 -27.08 22.73
N ASP A 31 21.45 -27.26 22.56
CA ASP A 31 20.57 -26.27 21.94
C ASP A 31 19.90 -25.42 23.01
N ARG A 32 20.19 -24.12 22.97
CA ARG A 32 19.55 -23.11 23.81
C ARG A 32 18.04 -23.13 23.53
N PRO A 33 17.15 -23.18 24.55
CA PRO A 33 15.71 -23.13 24.32
C PRO A 33 15.34 -21.92 23.47
N ALA A 34 14.43 -22.11 22.51
CA ALA A 34 13.93 -20.99 21.71
C ALA A 34 13.26 -19.96 22.65
N LEU A 35 13.69 -18.70 22.55
CA LEU A 35 13.12 -17.60 23.36
C LEU A 35 11.65 -17.31 23.00
N ILE A 36 11.20 -17.79 21.84
CA ILE A 36 9.86 -17.60 21.31
C ILE A 36 9.18 -18.98 21.32
N ASP A 37 8.02 -19.06 21.97
CA ASP A 37 7.18 -20.25 21.94
C ASP A 37 6.36 -20.34 20.64
N ILE A 38 5.74 -21.51 20.41
CA ILE A 38 4.99 -21.80 19.19
C ILE A 38 3.82 -20.82 19.00
N VAL A 39 3.18 -20.39 20.09
CA VAL A 39 2.04 -19.46 20.04
C VAL A 39 2.51 -18.07 19.62
N THR A 40 3.61 -17.61 20.17
CA THR A 40 4.23 -16.32 19.83
C THR A 40 4.74 -16.33 18.39
N GLU A 41 5.34 -17.43 17.93
CA GLU A 41 5.73 -17.59 16.53
C GLU A 41 4.52 -17.50 15.58
N ALA A 42 3.41 -18.15 15.91
CA ALA A 42 2.16 -18.05 15.14
C ALA A 42 1.60 -16.61 15.12
N ASN A 43 1.66 -15.89 16.25
CA ASN A 43 1.24 -14.49 16.32
C ASN A 43 2.15 -13.55 15.50
N ILE A 44 3.46 -13.81 15.50
CA ILE A 44 4.43 -13.10 14.66
C ILE A 44 4.13 -13.36 13.18
N HIS A 45 3.83 -14.61 12.82
CA HIS A 45 3.43 -15.00 11.46
C HIS A 45 2.16 -14.25 11.02
N ALA A 46 1.09 -14.33 11.82
CA ALA A 46 -0.18 -13.67 11.53
C ALA A 46 -0.05 -12.15 11.41
N SER A 47 0.83 -11.53 12.21
CA SER A 47 1.11 -10.09 12.12
C SER A 47 1.67 -9.72 10.73
N VAL A 48 2.61 -10.51 10.22
CA VAL A 48 3.23 -10.27 8.91
C VAL A 48 2.33 -10.66 7.74
N GLU A 49 1.46 -11.65 7.90
CA GLU A 49 0.43 -11.94 6.89
C GLU A 49 -0.61 -10.83 6.80
N SER A 50 -0.99 -10.23 7.93
CA SER A 50 -1.89 -9.08 7.97
C SER A 50 -1.25 -7.82 7.41
N ASP A 51 0.02 -7.57 7.75
CA ASP A 51 0.79 -6.43 7.29
C ASP A 51 2.24 -6.84 6.96
N PRO A 52 2.54 -7.13 5.68
CA PRO A 52 3.87 -7.53 5.25
C PRO A 52 4.93 -6.44 5.40
N ARG A 53 4.58 -5.18 5.69
CA ARG A 53 5.55 -4.08 5.85
C ARG A 53 6.00 -3.88 7.29
N LEU A 54 5.41 -4.60 8.26
CA LEU A 54 5.76 -4.45 9.66
C LEU A 54 7.27 -4.64 9.88
N ARG A 55 7.88 -3.65 10.52
CA ARG A 55 9.26 -3.76 10.99
C ARG A 55 9.28 -4.68 12.21
N PRO A 56 10.33 -5.48 12.41
CA PRO A 56 10.43 -6.34 13.58
C PRO A 56 10.29 -5.61 14.92
N SER A 57 10.65 -4.32 14.99
CA SER A 57 10.42 -3.48 16.18
C SER A 57 8.94 -3.17 16.43
N GLN A 58 8.15 -2.99 15.38
CA GLN A 58 6.70 -2.75 15.50
C GLN A 58 5.98 -4.01 15.98
N ILE A 59 6.39 -5.18 15.51
CA ILE A 59 5.85 -6.48 15.96
C ILE A 59 6.15 -6.71 17.44
N VAL A 60 7.37 -6.40 17.89
CA VAL A 60 7.72 -6.46 19.33
C VAL A 60 6.80 -5.56 20.14
N ALA A 61 6.53 -4.33 19.67
CA ALA A 61 5.68 -3.38 20.37
C ALA A 61 4.20 -3.81 20.37
N SER A 62 3.65 -4.27 19.23
CA SER A 62 2.24 -4.64 19.10
C SER A 62 1.89 -5.88 19.91
N LEU A 63 2.77 -6.89 19.88
CA LEU A 63 2.59 -8.14 20.63
C LEU A 63 3.17 -8.06 22.06
N LYS A 64 3.69 -6.89 22.47
CA LYS A 64 4.31 -6.65 23.79
C LYS A 64 5.36 -7.70 24.16
N LEU A 65 6.20 -8.09 23.21
CA LEU A 65 7.17 -9.17 23.39
C LEU A 65 8.35 -8.73 24.24
N ILE A 66 8.76 -9.60 25.17
CA ILE A 66 9.99 -9.43 25.97
C ILE A 66 11.19 -9.98 25.18
N CYS A 67 11.35 -9.54 23.93
CA CYS A 67 12.48 -9.95 23.11
C CYS A 67 12.92 -8.81 22.18
N SER A 68 14.16 -8.90 21.68
CA SER A 68 14.68 -7.90 20.76
C SER A 68 14.08 -8.03 19.36
N LYS A 69 14.04 -6.91 18.61
CA LYS A 69 13.64 -6.89 17.19
C LYS A 69 14.39 -7.92 16.33
N TRP A 70 15.65 -8.22 16.69
CA TRP A 70 16.47 -9.22 16.01
C TRP A 70 16.00 -10.66 16.25
N THR A 71 15.36 -10.93 17.39
CA THR A 71 14.76 -12.23 17.70
C THR A 71 13.55 -12.47 16.83
N VAL A 72 12.64 -11.50 16.74
CA VAL A 72 11.51 -11.53 15.80
C VAL A 72 11.99 -11.67 14.35
N GLN A 73 13.03 -10.93 13.96
CA GLN A 73 13.58 -11.04 12.61
C GLN A 73 14.14 -12.45 12.31
N ARG A 74 14.79 -13.09 13.28
CA ARG A 74 15.28 -14.48 13.14
C ARG A 74 14.12 -15.46 13.05
N CYS A 75 13.08 -15.28 13.87
CA CYS A 75 11.84 -16.06 13.82
C CYS A 75 11.22 -16.03 12.42
N LEU A 76 11.02 -14.82 11.86
CA LEU A 76 10.47 -14.62 10.52
C LEU A 76 11.30 -15.30 9.43
N LYS A 77 12.63 -15.22 9.51
CA LYS A 77 13.52 -15.93 8.59
C LYS A 77 13.44 -17.44 8.75
N GLY A 78 13.30 -17.92 9.99
CA GLY A 78 13.17 -19.35 10.32
C GLY A 78 11.91 -19.97 9.72
N ILE A 79 10.78 -19.25 9.75
CA ILE A 79 9.50 -19.67 9.15
C ILE A 79 9.40 -19.37 7.64
N GLY A 80 10.51 -18.98 7.00
CA GLY A 80 10.61 -18.87 5.54
C GLY A 80 10.34 -17.49 4.93
N PHE A 81 10.08 -16.44 5.73
CA PHE A 81 9.92 -15.09 5.20
C PHE A 81 11.28 -14.45 4.85
N LYS A 82 11.29 -13.68 3.76
CA LYS A 82 12.40 -12.84 3.33
C LYS A 82 11.96 -11.39 3.23
N TYR A 83 12.83 -10.46 3.61
CA TYR A 83 12.57 -9.03 3.52
C TYR A 83 13.05 -8.47 2.18
N LEU A 84 12.13 -8.31 1.24
CA LEU A 84 12.39 -8.02 -0.18
C LEU A 84 11.65 -6.76 -0.63
N SER A 85 12.07 -6.13 -1.73
CA SER A 85 11.30 -5.02 -2.34
C SER A 85 9.92 -5.50 -2.77
N ALA A 86 8.86 -4.72 -2.52
CA ALA A 86 7.51 -4.99 -3.00
C ALA A 86 7.53 -5.28 -4.52
N LEU A 87 6.75 -6.27 -4.97
CA LEU A 87 6.64 -6.55 -6.41
C LEU A 87 6.00 -5.33 -7.09
N PRO A 88 6.25 -5.11 -8.39
CA PRO A 88 5.45 -4.19 -9.17
C PRO A 88 3.95 -4.54 -9.10
N LYS A 89 3.11 -3.55 -9.39
CA LYS A 89 1.66 -3.76 -9.56
C LYS A 89 1.46 -4.79 -10.69
N PRO A 90 0.64 -5.84 -10.50
CA PRO A 90 0.39 -6.82 -11.56
C PRO A 90 -0.33 -6.15 -12.74
N ASP A 91 -0.13 -6.70 -13.94
CA ASP A 91 -0.87 -6.30 -15.14
C ASP A 91 -2.37 -6.57 -14.95
N ILE A 92 -3.20 -5.80 -15.65
CA ILE A 92 -4.67 -5.91 -15.57
C ILE A 92 -5.08 -7.28 -16.09
N SER A 93 -5.84 -8.05 -15.30
CA SER A 93 -6.32 -9.37 -15.71
C SER A 93 -7.37 -9.26 -16.83
N GLU A 94 -7.53 -10.29 -17.64
CA GLU A 94 -8.55 -10.31 -18.70
C GLU A 94 -9.97 -10.07 -18.15
N ASP A 95 -10.30 -10.62 -16.99
CA ASP A 95 -11.57 -10.35 -16.30
C ASP A 95 -11.74 -8.86 -15.95
N GLN A 96 -10.65 -8.20 -15.53
CA GLN A 96 -10.67 -6.77 -15.22
C GLN A 96 -10.84 -5.93 -16.49
N LYS A 97 -10.18 -6.31 -17.60
CA LYS A 97 -10.37 -5.66 -18.90
C LYS A 97 -11.82 -5.73 -19.36
N ALA A 98 -12.46 -6.90 -19.21
CA ALA A 98 -13.87 -7.07 -19.54
C ALA A 98 -14.78 -6.17 -18.69
N ILE A 99 -14.51 -6.05 -17.38
CA ILE A 99 -15.23 -5.14 -16.48
C ILE A 99 -15.05 -3.68 -16.92
N TRP A 100 -13.83 -3.27 -17.28
CA TRP A 100 -13.55 -1.91 -17.74
C TRP A 100 -14.24 -1.59 -19.05
N LEU A 101 -14.17 -2.51 -20.01
CA LEU A 101 -14.83 -2.37 -21.30
C LEU A 101 -16.34 -2.18 -21.10
N ALA A 102 -16.97 -3.01 -20.28
CA ALA A 102 -18.40 -2.89 -19.97
C ALA A 102 -18.72 -1.55 -19.29
N TRP A 103 -17.88 -1.10 -18.36
CA TRP A 103 -18.06 0.16 -17.66
C TRP A 103 -17.99 1.38 -18.61
N CYS A 104 -16.99 1.39 -19.51
CA CYS A 104 -16.82 2.44 -20.51
C CYS A 104 -17.97 2.44 -21.53
N LEU A 105 -18.35 1.27 -22.05
CA LEU A 105 -19.47 1.15 -22.99
C LEU A 105 -20.78 1.66 -22.39
N ALA A 106 -21.06 1.35 -21.12
CA ALA A 106 -22.25 1.82 -20.42
C ALA A 106 -22.32 3.36 -20.26
N ARG A 107 -21.19 4.05 -20.42
CA ARG A 107 -21.05 5.50 -20.19
C ARG A 107 -20.48 6.25 -21.40
N GLN A 108 -20.33 5.59 -22.55
CA GLN A 108 -19.73 6.17 -23.75
C GLN A 108 -20.50 7.41 -24.25
N ASP A 109 -21.81 7.43 -24.04
CA ASP A 109 -22.73 8.47 -24.50
C ASP A 109 -22.96 9.56 -23.43
N TRP A 110 -22.23 9.53 -22.31
CA TRP A 110 -22.33 10.58 -21.29
C TRP A 110 -21.78 11.90 -21.82
N THR A 111 -22.57 12.96 -21.70
CA THR A 111 -22.19 14.31 -22.11
C THR A 111 -21.19 14.93 -21.12
N ILE A 112 -20.49 15.98 -21.56
CA ILE A 112 -19.59 16.75 -20.70
C ILE A 112 -20.36 17.37 -19.52
N ASP A 113 -21.59 17.84 -19.72
CA ASP A 113 -22.46 18.35 -18.63
C ASP A 113 -22.70 17.30 -17.54
N LYS A 114 -22.89 16.03 -17.93
CA LYS A 114 -23.03 14.95 -16.98
C LYS A 114 -21.71 14.67 -16.27
N TRP A 115 -20.59 14.66 -16.99
CA TRP A 115 -19.27 14.48 -16.39
C TRP A 115 -18.88 15.60 -15.43
N SER A 116 -19.22 16.86 -15.72
CA SER A 116 -18.93 18.00 -14.84
C SER A 116 -19.68 17.97 -13.50
N LYS A 117 -20.71 17.12 -13.38
CA LYS A 117 -21.43 16.85 -12.13
C LYS A 117 -20.84 15.68 -11.35
N VAL A 118 -19.80 15.03 -11.87
CA VAL A 118 -19.07 13.98 -11.14
C VAL A 118 -17.93 14.63 -10.34
N VAL A 119 -17.95 14.46 -9.02
CA VAL A 119 -16.89 14.96 -8.12
C VAL A 119 -15.86 13.87 -7.91
N PHE A 120 -14.70 14.00 -8.58
CA PHE A 120 -13.58 13.06 -8.45
C PHE A 120 -12.82 13.27 -7.15
N THR A 121 -12.55 12.17 -6.43
CA THR A 121 -11.76 12.19 -5.19
C THR A 121 -10.76 11.04 -5.15
N ASP A 122 -9.60 11.32 -4.55
CA ASP A 122 -8.54 10.33 -4.33
C ASP A 122 -7.54 10.84 -3.27
N GLU A 123 -6.74 9.94 -2.71
CA GLU A 123 -5.72 10.28 -1.71
C GLU A 123 -4.29 10.21 -2.25
N LYS A 124 -3.60 11.36 -2.27
CA LYS A 124 -2.16 11.41 -2.56
C LYS A 124 -1.30 11.44 -1.31
N THR A 125 -0.25 10.62 -1.29
CA THR A 125 0.79 10.68 -0.24
C THR A 125 1.99 11.50 -0.70
N PHE A 126 2.35 12.52 0.08
CA PHE A 126 3.61 13.29 -0.04
C PHE A 126 4.59 12.88 1.07
N GLN A 127 5.88 12.77 0.75
CA GLN A 127 6.91 12.35 1.70
C GLN A 127 8.14 13.24 1.57
N SER A 128 8.73 13.64 2.70
CA SER A 128 9.95 14.47 2.75
C SER A 128 11.25 13.70 2.48
N PHE A 129 11.21 12.37 2.59
CA PHE A 129 12.35 11.49 2.34
C PHE A 129 11.93 10.36 1.40
N SER A 130 12.74 10.05 0.39
CA SER A 130 12.52 8.84 -0.38
C SER A 130 12.79 7.65 0.56
N THR A 131 11.80 6.79 0.74
CA THR A 131 11.95 5.57 1.54
C THR A 131 12.72 4.47 0.78
N GLY A 132 13.30 4.79 -0.37
CA GLY A 132 13.78 3.81 -1.34
C GLY A 132 12.66 2.85 -1.75
N ASN A 133 13.03 1.73 -2.37
CA ASN A 133 12.06 0.68 -2.65
C ASN A 133 11.43 0.17 -1.35
N VAL A 134 10.10 0.24 -1.27
CA VAL A 134 9.33 -0.27 -0.12
C VAL A 134 9.64 -1.76 0.07
N LYS A 135 10.13 -2.14 1.25
CA LYS A 135 10.40 -3.54 1.58
C LYS A 135 9.24 -4.18 2.33
N VAL A 136 8.99 -5.45 2.01
CA VAL A 136 7.95 -6.31 2.56
C VAL A 136 8.54 -7.67 2.91
N TRP A 137 7.98 -8.32 3.93
CA TRP A 137 8.21 -9.72 4.24
C TRP A 137 7.40 -10.60 3.29
N ARG A 138 8.05 -11.54 2.60
CA ARG A 138 7.39 -12.48 1.67
C ARG A 138 8.05 -13.86 1.71
N LYS A 139 7.25 -14.89 1.49
CA LYS A 139 7.70 -16.24 1.14
C LYS A 139 7.92 -16.36 -0.37
N LYS A 140 8.62 -17.41 -0.78
CA LYS A 140 8.88 -17.71 -2.20
C LYS A 140 7.56 -18.13 -2.85
N GLY A 141 7.05 -17.35 -3.81
CA GLY A 141 5.78 -17.61 -4.50
C GLY A 141 4.63 -16.68 -4.10
N ASP A 142 4.82 -15.80 -3.11
CA ASP A 142 3.77 -14.85 -2.72
C ASP A 142 3.54 -13.80 -3.81
N VAL A 143 2.29 -13.68 -4.26
CA VAL A 143 1.76 -12.47 -4.91
C VAL A 143 1.59 -11.38 -3.85
N ASN A 144 1.99 -10.15 -4.16
CA ASN A 144 1.99 -9.04 -3.20
C ASN A 144 0.63 -8.87 -2.50
N ASN A 145 0.58 -9.11 -1.19
CA ASN A 145 -0.40 -8.46 -0.32
C ASN A 145 0.23 -7.17 0.22
N SER A 146 0.15 -6.09 -0.57
CA SER A 146 0.62 -4.77 -0.14
C SER A 146 -0.39 -4.11 0.82
N LYS A 147 -0.67 -4.74 1.96
CA LYS A 147 -1.49 -4.14 3.01
C LYS A 147 -0.63 -3.62 4.16
N ALA A 148 -1.05 -2.42 4.56
CA ALA A 148 -0.75 -1.65 5.75
C ALA A 148 0.59 -0.88 5.85
N MET A 149 0.40 0.40 6.14
CA MET A 149 1.30 1.38 6.74
C MET A 149 0.35 2.52 7.13
N ASP A 150 0.14 2.77 8.42
CA ASP A 150 -0.71 3.83 9.02
C ASP A 150 -1.85 4.35 8.11
N ARG A 151 -2.66 3.44 7.56
CA ARG A 151 -3.61 3.78 6.51
C ARG A 151 -4.79 4.52 7.13
N LEU A 152 -5.28 5.51 6.38
CA LEU A 152 -6.67 5.93 6.39
C LEU A 152 -7.56 4.72 6.73
N ASN A 153 -8.36 4.83 7.78
CA ASN A 153 -9.32 3.81 8.18
C ASN A 153 -10.73 4.36 8.02
N SER A 154 -11.74 3.50 8.12
CA SER A 154 -13.13 3.92 7.87
C SER A 154 -13.61 5.01 8.82
N LYS A 155 -13.12 5.06 10.07
CA LYS A 155 -13.46 6.13 11.01
C LYS A 155 -12.86 7.48 10.56
N LEU A 156 -11.56 7.49 10.25
CA LEU A 156 -10.89 8.72 9.80
C LEU A 156 -11.44 9.20 8.45
N TYR A 157 -11.74 8.27 7.55
CA TYR A 157 -12.38 8.60 6.27
C TYR A 157 -13.76 9.23 6.49
N LEU A 158 -14.56 8.69 7.40
CA LEU A 158 -15.84 9.29 7.77
C LEU A 158 -15.67 10.71 8.33
N GLU A 159 -14.64 10.96 9.14
CA GLU A 159 -14.30 12.31 9.63
C GLU A 159 -13.92 13.26 8.49
N ILE A 160 -13.22 12.78 7.46
CA ILE A 160 -12.91 13.56 6.25
C ILE A 160 -14.19 13.86 5.47
N LEU A 161 -15.03 12.85 5.19
CA LEU A 161 -16.30 13.01 4.48
C LEU A 161 -17.21 14.03 5.18
N ASN A 162 -17.29 13.99 6.51
CA ASN A 162 -18.06 14.96 7.30
C ASN A 162 -17.59 16.40 7.12
N LYS A 163 -16.31 16.62 6.78
CA LYS A 163 -15.75 17.96 6.54
C LYS A 163 -15.91 18.40 5.08
N ILE A 164 -15.67 17.50 4.12
CA ILE A 164 -15.60 17.88 2.71
C ILE A 164 -16.97 17.97 2.05
N LEU A 165 -17.89 17.04 2.36
CA LEU A 165 -19.15 16.96 1.64
C LEU A 165 -20.05 18.19 1.87
N PRO A 166 -20.15 18.82 3.07
CA PRO A 166 -20.89 20.08 3.20
C PRO A 166 -20.34 21.22 2.32
N SER A 167 -19.02 21.21 2.06
CA SER A 167 -18.39 22.18 1.14
C SER A 167 -18.67 21.86 -0.32
N ILE A 168 -18.93 20.60 -0.66
CA ILE A 168 -19.36 20.17 -1.99
C ILE A 168 -20.84 20.51 -2.17
N ASP A 169 -21.69 20.21 -1.17
CA ASP A 169 -23.11 20.56 -1.16
C ASP A 169 -23.32 22.07 -1.42
N GLY A 170 -22.49 22.93 -0.82
CA GLY A 170 -22.51 24.37 -1.07
C GLY A 170 -22.06 24.81 -2.48
N GLN A 171 -21.33 23.97 -3.22
CA GLN A 171 -20.97 24.22 -4.63
C GLN A 171 -22.07 23.78 -5.60
N TYR A 172 -22.95 22.87 -5.16
CA TYR A 172 -24.06 22.33 -5.94
C TYR A 172 -25.41 22.51 -5.20
N PRO A 173 -25.83 23.76 -4.88
CA PRO A 173 -26.95 24.02 -3.98
C PRO A 173 -28.31 23.53 -4.51
N ASP A 174 -28.45 23.36 -5.83
CA ASP A 174 -29.70 22.94 -6.49
C ASP A 174 -29.47 21.82 -7.52
N GLU A 175 -28.28 21.21 -7.54
CA GLU A 175 -27.89 20.19 -8.51
C GLU A 175 -27.50 18.89 -7.82
N ILE A 176 -27.91 17.77 -8.41
CA ILE A 176 -27.46 16.44 -7.98
C ILE A 176 -26.08 16.20 -8.57
N TYR A 177 -25.08 16.04 -7.71
CA TYR A 177 -23.75 15.60 -8.07
C TYR A 177 -23.58 14.11 -7.79
N THR A 178 -22.68 13.47 -8.54
CA THR A 178 -22.27 12.09 -8.29
C THR A 178 -20.86 12.09 -7.69
N PHE A 179 -20.70 11.51 -6.50
CA PHE A 179 -19.42 11.39 -5.82
C PHE A 179 -18.62 10.20 -6.37
N GLN A 180 -17.40 10.43 -6.84
CA GLN A 180 -16.50 9.37 -7.27
C GLN A 180 -15.44 9.11 -6.19
N GLN A 181 -15.27 7.83 -5.85
CA GLN A 181 -14.21 7.30 -4.99
C GLN A 181 -13.77 5.94 -5.54
N ASP A 182 -12.54 5.51 -5.22
CA ASP A 182 -12.07 4.20 -5.63
C ASP A 182 -12.70 3.05 -4.80
N ASN A 183 -12.49 1.81 -5.23
CA ASN A 183 -12.99 0.62 -4.52
C ASN A 183 -12.05 0.13 -3.42
N CYS A 184 -11.25 1.00 -2.79
CA CYS A 184 -10.37 0.54 -1.72
C CYS A 184 -11.20 -0.01 -0.53
N PRO A 185 -10.61 -0.88 0.32
CA PRO A 185 -11.33 -1.50 1.43
C PRO A 185 -11.95 -0.51 2.43
N VAL A 186 -11.42 0.71 2.52
CA VAL A 186 -11.94 1.75 3.41
C VAL A 186 -13.22 2.35 2.84
N HIS A 187 -13.24 2.68 1.55
CA HIS A 187 -14.37 3.29 0.85
C HIS A 187 -15.54 2.33 0.70
N THR A 188 -15.25 1.03 0.58
CA THR A 188 -16.25 -0.02 0.47
C THR A 188 -16.77 -0.54 1.82
N ALA A 189 -16.26 -0.02 2.95
CA ALA A 189 -16.69 -0.42 4.28
C ALA A 189 -18.17 -0.12 4.51
N LYS A 190 -18.88 -0.99 5.25
CA LYS A 190 -20.31 -0.86 5.52
C LYS A 190 -20.70 0.49 6.12
N VAL A 191 -19.88 1.01 7.04
CA VAL A 191 -20.12 2.32 7.67
C VAL A 191 -20.10 3.46 6.66
N ILE A 192 -19.21 3.40 5.67
CA ILE A 192 -19.10 4.43 4.61
C ILE A 192 -20.26 4.33 3.64
N LYS A 193 -20.59 3.11 3.17
CA LYS A 193 -21.75 2.88 2.30
C LYS A 193 -23.05 3.37 2.94
N ASN A 194 -23.29 3.01 4.21
CA ASN A 194 -24.46 3.47 4.95
C ASN A 194 -24.49 4.99 5.11
N TYR A 195 -23.33 5.62 5.29
CA TYR A 195 -23.24 7.07 5.43
C TYR A 195 -23.63 7.80 4.14
N PHE A 196 -23.16 7.37 2.98
CA PHE A 196 -23.59 7.95 1.70
C PHE A 196 -25.09 7.78 1.45
N VAL A 197 -25.66 6.61 1.78
CA VAL A 197 -27.11 6.37 1.68
C VAL A 197 -27.90 7.32 2.61
N LEU A 198 -27.46 7.48 3.87
CA LEU A 198 -28.12 8.35 4.83
C LEU A 198 -28.03 9.83 4.47
N ARG A 199 -26.97 10.23 3.76
CA ARG A 199 -26.78 11.61 3.27
C ARG A 199 -27.39 11.83 1.87
N GLU A 200 -27.98 10.79 1.27
CA GLU A 200 -28.57 10.85 -0.07
C GLU A 200 -27.58 11.29 -1.16
N VAL A 201 -26.29 10.96 -0.98
CA VAL A 201 -25.25 11.25 -1.96
C VAL A 201 -25.07 10.06 -2.91
N GLU A 202 -25.23 10.30 -4.20
CA GLU A 202 -24.99 9.29 -5.23
C GLU A 202 -23.49 8.98 -5.32
N VAL A 203 -23.11 7.71 -5.27
CA VAL A 203 -21.72 7.28 -5.46
C VAL A 203 -21.59 6.63 -6.82
N LEU A 204 -20.66 7.14 -7.64
CA LEU A 204 -20.37 6.58 -8.96
C LEU A 204 -19.86 5.16 -8.80
N GLU A 205 -20.54 4.20 -9.45
CA GLU A 205 -19.98 2.86 -9.62
C GLU A 205 -18.63 3.00 -10.33
N TRP A 206 -17.56 2.50 -9.72
CA TRP A 206 -16.20 2.63 -10.23
C TRP A 206 -15.59 1.26 -10.49
N PRO A 207 -14.89 1.02 -11.61
CA PRO A 207 -14.18 -0.23 -11.83
C PRO A 207 -12.90 -0.27 -10.97
N SER A 208 -12.55 -1.44 -10.45
CA SER A 208 -11.29 -1.61 -9.73
C SER A 208 -10.10 -1.46 -10.67
N TYR A 209 -9.00 -0.90 -10.17
CA TYR A 209 -7.70 -0.78 -10.84
C TYR A 209 -7.58 0.28 -11.96
N SER A 210 -8.49 1.25 -12.07
CA SER A 210 -8.58 2.18 -13.22
C SER A 210 -7.96 3.57 -13.01
N PRO A 211 -6.62 3.74 -12.92
CA PRO A 211 -6.01 5.06 -12.76
C PRO A 211 -6.27 5.96 -13.98
N ASP A 212 -6.33 5.38 -15.17
CA ASP A 212 -6.44 6.12 -16.44
C ASP A 212 -7.75 6.91 -16.57
N LEU A 213 -8.80 6.51 -15.83
CA LEU A 213 -10.10 7.19 -15.80
C LEU A 213 -10.23 8.20 -14.65
N ASN A 214 -9.33 8.13 -13.66
CA ASN A 214 -9.38 9.02 -12.52
C ASN A 214 -8.63 10.32 -12.85
N ILE A 215 -9.36 11.30 -13.40
CA ILE A 215 -8.76 12.54 -13.91
C ILE A 215 -7.95 13.32 -12.85
N ILE A 216 -8.21 13.11 -11.56
CA ILE A 216 -7.46 13.74 -10.46
C ILE A 216 -5.99 13.30 -10.43
N GLU A 217 -5.64 12.14 -10.98
CA GLU A 217 -4.25 11.66 -11.06
C GLU A 217 -3.37 12.61 -11.89
N ASN A 218 -3.96 13.29 -12.88
CA ASN A 218 -3.26 14.32 -13.65
C ASN A 218 -2.94 15.55 -12.81
N LEU A 219 -3.90 15.99 -12.00
CA LEU A 219 -3.70 17.08 -11.05
C LEU A 219 -2.65 16.70 -9.99
N TRP A 220 -2.67 15.45 -9.50
CA TRP A 220 -1.62 14.93 -8.63
C TRP A 220 -0.24 14.89 -9.28
N GLY A 221 -0.16 14.59 -10.57
CA GLY A 221 1.06 14.65 -11.34
C GLY A 221 1.66 16.06 -11.36
N ILE A 222 0.85 17.06 -11.68
CA ILE A 222 1.25 18.47 -11.67
C ILE A 222 1.67 18.91 -10.26
N LEU A 223 0.85 18.61 -9.25
CA LEU A 223 1.15 18.96 -7.87
C LEU A 223 2.47 18.36 -7.41
N ALA A 224 2.74 17.09 -7.74
CA ALA A 224 4.00 16.42 -7.40
C ALA A 224 5.20 17.07 -8.10
N GLN A 225 5.06 17.50 -9.34
CA GLN A 225 6.12 18.23 -10.06
C GLN A 225 6.41 19.58 -9.39
N ILE A 226 5.38 20.35 -9.02
CA ILE A 226 5.54 21.63 -8.32
C ILE A 226 6.19 21.43 -6.95
N VAL A 227 5.73 20.44 -6.17
CA VAL A 227 6.33 20.09 -4.87
C VAL A 227 7.81 19.76 -5.03
N ASN A 228 8.17 18.94 -6.03
CA ASN A 228 9.56 18.60 -6.30
C ASN A 228 10.39 19.84 -6.68
N PHE A 229 9.86 20.69 -7.56
CA PHE A 229 10.51 21.95 -7.95
C PHE A 229 10.77 22.88 -6.75
N ILE A 230 9.80 23.03 -5.85
CA ILE A 230 9.96 23.83 -4.63
C ILE A 230 11.02 23.21 -3.71
N ILE A 231 11.01 21.88 -3.54
CA ILE A 231 12.01 21.18 -2.73
C ILE A 231 13.43 21.35 -3.31
N GLU A 232 13.58 21.29 -4.63
CA GLU A 232 14.85 21.51 -5.31
C GLU A 232 15.34 22.95 -5.17
N SER A 233 14.42 23.92 -5.19
CA SER A 233 14.73 25.35 -5.13
C SER A 233 14.99 25.87 -3.71
N LEU A 234 14.20 25.43 -2.73
CA LEU A 234 14.18 25.97 -1.36
C LEU A 234 14.70 24.98 -0.31
N GLY A 235 14.93 23.72 -0.68
CA GLY A 235 15.37 22.65 0.21
C GLY A 235 14.23 21.82 0.80
N LYS A 236 14.60 20.69 1.43
CA LYS A 236 13.65 19.71 1.96
C LYS A 236 12.95 20.21 3.23
N PRO A 237 11.65 19.93 3.41
CA PRO A 237 10.92 20.25 4.64
C PRO A 237 11.49 19.46 5.83
N LYS A 238 11.60 20.09 6.99
CA LYS A 238 12.26 19.50 8.18
C LYS A 238 11.30 18.71 9.05
N ASN A 239 10.02 19.05 9.02
CA ASN A 239 8.97 18.43 9.82
C ASN A 239 7.66 18.30 9.03
N LYS A 240 6.64 17.69 9.65
CA LYS A 240 5.33 17.46 9.02
C LYS A 240 4.58 18.76 8.69
N ASN A 241 4.71 19.78 9.52
CA ASN A 241 4.05 21.07 9.31
C ASN A 241 4.69 21.82 8.12
N ASP A 242 6.02 21.83 8.02
CA ASP A 242 6.73 22.41 6.88
C ASP A 242 6.31 21.72 5.57
N LEU A 243 6.18 20.38 5.60
CA LEU A 243 5.70 19.61 4.45
C LEU A 243 4.26 19.98 4.09
N PHE A 244 3.38 20.13 5.09
CA PHE A 244 2.00 20.54 4.87
C PHE A 244 1.93 21.91 4.21
N MET A 245 2.61 22.92 4.76
CA MET A 245 2.64 24.28 4.20
C MET A 245 3.21 24.32 2.77
N LEU A 246 4.22 23.51 2.49
CA LEU A 246 4.80 23.39 1.15
C LEU A 246 3.78 22.82 0.16
N VAL A 247 3.11 21.72 0.53
CA VAL A 247 2.08 21.09 -0.33
C VAL A 247 0.88 22.02 -0.52
N ASP A 248 0.47 22.75 0.51
CA ASP A 248 -0.59 23.76 0.46
C ASP A 248 -0.23 24.89 -0.51
N SER A 249 1.00 25.42 -0.43
CA SER A 249 1.48 26.43 -1.38
C SER A 249 1.56 25.89 -2.82
N ALA A 250 1.97 24.63 -2.97
CA ALA A 250 2.01 23.98 -4.27
C ALA A 250 0.60 23.74 -4.85
N TRP A 251 -0.38 23.50 -3.99
CA TRP A 251 -1.79 23.34 -4.37
C TRP A 251 -2.35 24.63 -4.95
N GLU A 252 -2.11 25.76 -4.30
CA GLU A 252 -2.53 27.09 -4.81
C GLU A 252 -1.95 27.41 -6.19
N ILE A 253 -0.74 26.90 -6.50
CA ILE A 253 -0.12 27.04 -7.82
C ILE A 253 -0.71 26.04 -8.83
N ALA A 254 -0.97 24.80 -8.40
CA ALA A 254 -1.50 23.74 -9.25
C ALA A 254 -2.98 23.96 -9.61
N TYR A 255 -3.74 24.61 -8.74
CA TYR A 255 -5.17 24.81 -8.90
C TYR A 255 -5.46 25.78 -10.04
N ASN A 256 -5.95 25.24 -11.15
CA ASN A 256 -6.33 26.00 -12.33
C ASN A 256 -7.67 25.48 -12.86
N LYS A 257 -8.72 26.32 -12.80
CA LYS A 257 -10.07 25.95 -13.23
C LYS A 257 -10.16 25.61 -14.71
N ASP A 258 -9.44 26.32 -15.57
CA ASP A 258 -9.44 26.07 -17.01
C ASP A 258 -8.81 24.69 -17.29
N TYR A 259 -7.69 24.38 -16.65
CA TYR A 259 -7.07 23.06 -16.75
C TYR A 259 -8.01 21.95 -16.25
N ILE A 260 -8.69 22.16 -15.12
CA ILE A 260 -9.68 21.22 -14.60
C ILE A 260 -10.81 20.98 -15.62
N SER A 261 -11.31 22.01 -16.30
CA SER A 261 -12.30 21.84 -17.39
C SER A 261 -11.77 20.92 -18.50
N THR A 262 -10.52 21.13 -18.94
CA THR A 262 -9.92 20.28 -19.98
C THR A 262 -9.82 18.81 -19.56
N LEU A 263 -9.68 18.53 -18.26
CA LEU A 263 -9.68 17.16 -17.74
C LEU A 263 -11.06 16.51 -17.91
N TYR A 264 -12.15 17.21 -17.58
CA TYR A 264 -13.51 16.69 -17.83
C TYR A 264 -13.78 16.50 -19.33
N GLU A 265 -13.36 17.46 -20.16
CA GLU A 265 -13.48 17.38 -21.62
C GLU A 265 -12.70 16.19 -22.23
N SER A 266 -11.66 15.73 -21.54
CA SER A 266 -10.86 14.58 -21.98
C SER A 266 -11.53 13.23 -21.75
N LEU A 267 -12.48 13.12 -20.80
CA LEU A 267 -13.09 11.85 -20.39
C LEU A 267 -13.74 11.06 -21.54
N PRO A 268 -14.54 11.67 -22.45
CA PRO A 268 -15.08 10.94 -23.60
C PRO A 268 -14.00 10.36 -24.52
N ARG A 269 -12.91 11.10 -24.73
CA ARG A 269 -11.76 10.63 -25.52
C ARG A 269 -11.05 9.47 -24.83
N ILE A 270 -10.83 9.57 -23.51
CA ILE A 270 -10.23 8.52 -22.69
C ILE A 270 -11.06 7.23 -22.79
N MET A 271 -12.37 7.32 -22.59
CA MET A 271 -13.27 6.16 -22.67
C MET A 271 -13.24 5.50 -24.04
N LYS A 272 -13.25 6.31 -25.10
CA LYS A 272 -13.12 5.79 -26.46
C LYS A 272 -11.82 5.01 -26.66
N LEU A 273 -10.69 5.53 -26.17
CA LEU A 273 -9.40 4.84 -26.25
C LEU A 273 -9.40 3.52 -25.47
N VAL A 274 -10.01 3.50 -24.26
CA VAL A 274 -10.14 2.26 -23.47
C VAL A 274 -11.00 1.23 -24.21
N ILE A 275 -12.09 1.66 -24.85
CA ILE A 275 -12.96 0.78 -25.65
C ILE A 275 -12.19 0.23 -26.86
N GLU A 276 -11.45 1.08 -27.58
CA GLU A 276 -10.62 0.68 -28.73
C GLU A 276 -9.49 -0.27 -28.34
N ASN A 277 -8.95 -0.13 -27.12
CA ASN A 277 -7.96 -1.06 -26.54
C ASN A 277 -8.59 -2.31 -25.88
N GLY A 278 -9.91 -2.54 -26.04
CA GLY A 278 -10.58 -3.72 -25.49
C GLY A 278 -10.60 -3.79 -23.96
N GLY A 279 -10.56 -2.64 -23.29
CA GLY A 279 -10.52 -2.53 -21.83
C GLY A 279 -9.13 -2.63 -21.21
N ASP A 280 -8.06 -2.68 -22.01
CA ASP A 280 -6.69 -2.61 -21.51
C ASP A 280 -6.30 -1.17 -21.11
N SER A 281 -5.20 -1.05 -20.37
CA SER A 281 -4.58 0.23 -20.01
C SER A 281 -4.30 1.08 -21.25
N ILE A 282 -4.43 2.39 -21.08
CA ILE A 282 -4.05 3.38 -22.08
C ILE A 282 -2.82 4.14 -21.58
N LYS A 283 -1.97 4.59 -22.50
CA LYS A 283 -0.93 5.56 -22.16
C LYS A 283 -1.57 6.94 -22.19
N TYR A 284 -1.97 7.42 -21.01
CA TYR A 284 -2.46 8.78 -20.81
C TYR A 284 -1.30 9.71 -20.44
#